data_AF-A0A7Y3PIS6-F1
#
_entry.id   AF-A0A7Y3PIS6-F1
#
_cell.length_a   1.000
_cell.length_b   1.000
_cell.length_c   1.000
_cell.angle_alpha   90.00
_cell.angle_beta   90.00
_cell.angle_gamma   90.00
#
_symmetry.space_group_name_H-M   'P 1'
#
loop_
_entity.id
_entity.type
_entity.pdbx_description
1 polymer ?
#
loop_
_entity_poly.entity_id
_entity_poly.type
_entity_poly.pdbx_seq_one_letter_code
_entity_poly.pdbx_strand_id
1 'polypeptide(L)'
;MSANKRVADWTSARAKWAHLTVILLVPTFMALGWWQLNRALSGNTLSWAYTFEWPIFAGYAIFLWWHIVHDDPTIYEPKNFEPEENQTPNKPSEDSDQDEEMDPELVAYNEYLAELAVNGREKRW
;
A
#
# COMPACT_ATOMS: atom_id res chain seq x y z
N MET A 1 14.14 29.85 4.98
CA MET A 1 12.77 29.77 4.46
C MET A 1 12.26 28.37 4.78
N SER A 2 11.17 28.30 5.56
CA SER A 2 10.74 27.10 6.29
C SER A 2 10.42 25.91 5.37
N ALA A 3 11.01 24.76 5.67
CA ALA A 3 10.67 23.47 5.08
C ALA A 3 9.23 23.12 5.46
N ASN A 4 8.34 23.07 4.48
CA ASN A 4 6.94 22.74 4.69
C ASN A 4 6.85 21.23 4.95
N LYS A 5 6.93 20.83 6.22
CA LYS A 5 6.65 19.46 6.66
C LYS A 5 5.21 19.18 6.23
N ARG A 6 5.01 18.25 5.29
CA ARG A 6 3.67 17.72 4.99
C ARG A 6 3.19 16.98 6.23
N VAL A 7 2.54 17.70 7.14
CA VAL A 7 1.79 17.08 8.22
C VAL A 7 0.77 16.19 7.54
N ALA A 8 0.76 14.90 7.88
CA ALA A 8 -0.30 14.00 7.46
C ALA A 8 -1.62 14.66 7.84
N ASP A 9 -2.41 15.10 6.86
CA ASP A 9 -3.67 15.79 7.14
C ASP A 9 -4.66 14.74 7.66
N TRP A 10 -4.71 14.58 8.98
CA TRP A 10 -5.63 13.70 9.74
C TRP A 10 -7.11 13.93 9.40
N THR A 11 -7.44 15.00 8.67
CA THR A 11 -8.79 15.40 8.27
C THR A 11 -9.06 15.22 6.77
N SER A 12 -8.13 14.65 6.02
CA SER A 12 -8.31 14.38 4.59
C SER A 12 -9.58 13.54 4.35
N ALA A 13 -10.17 13.64 3.15
CA ALA A 13 -11.37 12.86 2.82
C ALA A 13 -11.18 11.36 3.10
N ARG A 14 -9.97 10.85 2.88
CA ARG A 14 -9.57 9.46 3.17
C ARG A 14 -9.61 9.13 4.67
N ALA A 15 -9.08 10.02 5.51
CA ALA A 15 -9.10 9.84 6.97
C ALA A 15 -10.54 9.81 7.52
N LYS A 16 -11.42 10.68 7.01
CA LYS A 16 -12.86 10.67 7.38
C LYS A 16 -13.52 9.32 7.07
N TRP A 17 -13.28 8.74 5.90
CA TRP A 17 -13.77 7.41 5.56
C TRP A 17 -13.18 6.31 6.45
N ALA A 18 -11.90 6.42 6.82
CA ALA A 18 -11.24 5.48 7.73
C ALA A 18 -11.89 5.52 9.13
N HIS A 19 -12.13 6.71 9.69
CA HIS A 19 -12.82 6.87 10.97
C HIS A 19 -14.24 6.31 10.94
N LEU A 20 -15.03 6.64 9.91
CA LEU A 20 -16.40 6.14 9.77
C LEU A 20 -16.45 4.62 9.70
N THR A 21 -15.51 4.01 8.97
CA THR A 21 -15.39 2.55 8.88
C THR A 21 -15.20 1.95 10.25
N VAL A 22 -14.24 2.41 11.06
CA VAL A 22 -14.01 1.87 12.42
C VAL A 22 -15.19 2.08 13.34
N ILE A 23 -15.80 3.27 13.31
CA ILE A 23 -16.97 3.59 14.14
C ILE A 23 -18.15 2.67 13.81
N LEU A 24 -18.27 2.18 12.58
CA LEU A 24 -19.30 1.22 12.20
C LEU A 24 -18.89 -0.22 12.52
N LEU A 25 -17.67 -0.60 12.19
CA LEU A 25 -17.19 -1.99 12.25
C LEU A 25 -17.07 -2.49 13.69
N VAL A 26 -16.48 -1.67 14.57
CA VAL A 26 -16.22 -2.03 15.97
C VAL A 26 -17.51 -2.35 16.73
N PRO A 27 -18.54 -1.48 16.77
CA PRO A 27 -19.78 -1.82 17.46
C PRO A 27 -20.52 -2.99 16.78
N THR A 28 -20.41 -3.14 15.46
CA THR A 28 -21.00 -4.29 14.75
C THR A 28 -20.39 -5.60 15.25
N PHE A 29 -19.06 -5.72 15.30
CA PHE A 29 -18.39 -6.91 15.81
C PHE A 29 -18.62 -7.11 17.32
N MET A 30 -18.66 -6.04 18.11
CA MET A 30 -18.93 -6.14 19.54
C MET A 30 -20.37 -6.61 19.83
N ALA A 31 -21.35 -6.15 19.05
CA ALA A 31 -22.74 -6.61 19.13
C ALA A 31 -22.88 -8.07 18.69
N LEU A 32 -22.19 -8.50 17.63
CA LEU A 32 -22.15 -9.90 17.19
C LEU A 32 -21.50 -10.80 18.25
N GLY A 33 -20.39 -10.38 18.84
CA GLY A 33 -19.73 -11.08 19.94
C GLY A 33 -20.63 -11.21 21.16
N TRP A 34 -21.32 -10.14 21.55
CA TRP A 34 -22.28 -10.15 22.66
C TRP A 34 -23.46 -11.10 22.39
N TRP A 35 -23.99 -11.09 21.17
CA TRP A 35 -25.07 -11.99 20.79
C TRP A 35 -24.62 -13.46 20.79
N GLN A 36 -23.40 -13.74 20.33
CA GLN A 36 -22.83 -15.08 20.39
C GLN A 36 -22.51 -15.52 21.83
N LEU A 37 -22.11 -14.61 22.71
CA LEU A 37 -21.93 -14.90 24.14
C LEU A 37 -23.25 -15.37 24.76
N ASN A 38 -24.35 -14.65 24.51
CA ASN A 38 -25.68 -15.06 24.98
C ASN A 38 -26.07 -16.45 24.43
N ARG A 39 -25.67 -16.77 23.19
CA ARG A 39 -25.89 -18.09 22.58
C ARG A 39 -24.98 -19.18 23.15
N ALA A 40 -23.75 -18.84 23.52
CA ALA A 40 -22.82 -19.77 24.14
C ALA A 40 -23.30 -20.16 25.54
N LEU A 41 -23.80 -19.17 26.31
CA LEU A 41 -24.42 -19.37 27.61
C LEU A 41 -25.71 -20.20 27.54
N SER A 42 -26.40 -20.22 26.40
CA SER A 42 -27.57 -21.10 26.17
C SER A 42 -27.19 -22.56 25.85
N GLY A 43 -25.92 -22.95 26.03
CA GLY A 43 -25.46 -24.34 25.92
C GLY A 43 -24.80 -24.71 24.58
N ASN A 44 -24.56 -23.74 23.69
CA ASN A 44 -23.85 -24.01 22.43
C ASN A 44 -22.33 -23.81 22.60
N THR A 45 -21.59 -24.91 22.71
CA THR A 45 -20.12 -24.89 22.87
C THR A 45 -19.39 -24.30 21.67
N LEU A 46 -19.96 -24.35 20.46
CA LEU A 46 -19.34 -23.84 19.24
C LEU A 46 -19.36 -22.30 19.19
N SER A 47 -20.32 -21.66 19.87
CA SER A 47 -20.43 -20.20 19.97
C SER A 47 -19.33 -19.55 20.82
N TRP A 48 -18.58 -20.34 21.62
CA TRP A 48 -17.47 -19.81 22.41
C TRP A 48 -16.32 -19.29 21.55
N ALA A 49 -15.95 -20.00 20.49
CA ALA A 49 -14.90 -19.55 19.57
C ALA A 49 -15.21 -18.17 19.00
N TYR A 50 -16.44 -18.01 18.50
CA TYR A 50 -16.93 -16.75 17.95
C TYR A 50 -16.95 -15.61 18.97
N THR A 51 -17.29 -15.90 20.22
CA THR A 51 -17.31 -14.89 21.29
C THR A 51 -15.95 -14.21 21.48
N PHE A 52 -14.85 -14.93 21.26
CA PHE A 52 -13.48 -14.38 21.31
C PHE A 52 -12.98 -13.90 19.95
N GLU A 53 -13.35 -14.58 18.87
CA GLU A 53 -12.97 -14.24 17.50
C GLU A 53 -13.48 -12.84 17.10
N TRP A 54 -14.74 -12.50 17.43
CA TRP A 54 -15.32 -11.19 17.07
C TRP A 54 -14.57 -10.01 17.72
N PRO A 55 -14.27 -10.00 19.03
CA PRO A 55 -13.39 -9.00 19.65
C PRO A 55 -11.98 -8.93 19.04
N ILE A 56 -11.39 -10.08 18.69
CA ILE A 56 -10.05 -10.11 18.05
C ILE A 56 -10.11 -9.41 16.69
N PHE A 57 -11.13 -9.70 15.87
CA PHE A 57 -11.33 -9.01 14.60
C PHE A 57 -11.61 -7.51 14.77
N ALA A 58 -12.35 -7.11 15.80
CA ALA A 58 -12.53 -5.69 16.13
C ALA A 58 -11.20 -5.00 16.46
N GLY A 59 -10.36 -5.63 17.28
CA GLY A 59 -9.01 -5.15 17.57
C GLY A 59 -8.13 -5.05 16.32
N TYR A 60 -8.20 -6.07 15.45
CA TYR A 60 -7.47 -6.09 14.18
C TYR A 60 -7.92 -4.97 13.22
N ALA A 61 -9.23 -4.69 13.14
CA ALA A 61 -9.75 -3.59 12.35
C ALA A 61 -9.26 -2.22 12.86
N ILE A 62 -9.18 -2.03 14.18
CA ILE A 62 -8.59 -0.83 14.79
C ILE A 62 -7.11 -0.74 14.45
N PHE A 63 -6.37 -1.85 14.50
CA PHE A 63 -4.96 -1.90 14.12
C PHE A 63 -4.75 -1.48 12.65
N LEU A 64 -5.53 -2.04 11.72
CA LEU A 64 -5.45 -1.66 10.31
C LEU A 64 -5.82 -0.19 10.09
N TRP A 65 -6.84 0.31 10.76
CA TRP A 65 -7.17 1.73 10.72
C TRP A 65 -6.02 2.60 11.24
N TRP A 66 -5.38 2.19 12.33
CA TRP A 66 -4.24 2.91 12.89
C TRP A 66 -3.10 2.97 11.87
N HIS A 67 -2.79 1.84 11.22
CA HIS A 67 -1.79 1.76 10.16
C HIS A 67 -2.17 2.66 8.96
N ILE A 68 -3.41 2.59 8.47
CA ILE A 68 -3.89 3.44 7.36
C ILE A 68 -3.80 4.94 7.68
N VAL A 69 -4.04 5.34 8.93
CA VAL A 69 -4.02 6.74 9.36
C VAL A 69 -2.60 7.23 9.67
N HIS A 70 -1.73 6.36 10.18
CA HIS A 70 -0.38 6.72 10.66
C HIS A 70 0.75 6.36 9.70
N ASP A 71 0.51 5.46 8.74
CA ASP A 71 1.53 5.09 7.76
C ASP A 71 1.81 6.28 6.87
N ASP A 72 3.01 6.79 7.04
CA ASP A 72 3.60 7.77 6.16
C ASP A 72 3.90 7.05 4.82
N PRO A 73 3.40 7.54 3.67
CA PRO A 73 3.66 6.93 2.37
C PRO A 73 5.15 6.84 2.01
N THR A 74 6.03 7.42 2.83
CA THR A 74 7.49 7.31 2.72
C THR A 74 8.02 5.92 3.05
N ILE A 75 7.28 5.07 3.78
CA ILE A 75 7.69 3.68 4.08
C ILE A 75 7.44 2.76 2.88
N TYR A 76 6.48 3.11 2.02
CA TYR A 76 6.39 2.61 0.66
C TYR A 76 7.05 3.63 -0.28
N GLU A 77 8.34 3.90 -0.10
CA GLU A 77 9.14 3.97 -1.32
C GLU A 77 8.88 2.62 -2.00
N PRO A 78 8.24 2.56 -3.20
CA PRO A 78 8.57 1.43 -4.04
C PRO A 78 10.09 1.48 -4.01
N LYS A 79 10.73 0.42 -3.50
CA LYS A 79 12.10 0.16 -3.87
C LYS A 79 11.97 0.16 -5.38
N ASN A 80 12.26 1.31 -6.00
CA ASN A 80 12.51 1.36 -7.41
C ASN A 80 13.51 0.22 -7.49
N PHE A 81 13.14 -0.82 -8.22
CA PHE A 81 14.16 -1.58 -8.87
C PHE A 81 14.81 -0.55 -9.81
N GLU A 82 15.61 0.36 -9.23
CA GLU A 82 16.76 0.93 -9.89
C GLU A 82 17.48 -0.32 -10.36
N PRO A 83 17.56 -0.53 -11.68
CA PRO A 83 18.29 -1.65 -12.20
C PRO A 83 19.76 -1.40 -11.87
N GLU A 84 20.20 -1.81 -10.67
CA GLU A 84 21.60 -2.07 -10.34
C GLU A 84 22.61 -1.05 -10.91
N GLU A 85 22.26 0.25 -10.96
CA GLU A 85 23.10 1.25 -11.63
C GLU A 85 24.31 1.65 -10.78
N ASN A 86 24.47 1.08 -9.58
CA ASN A 86 25.59 1.38 -8.68
C ASN A 86 25.99 0.20 -7.77
N GLN A 87 26.05 -1.03 -8.29
CA GLN A 87 27.28 -1.76 -8.03
C GLN A 87 28.25 -1.29 -9.09
N THR A 88 29.18 -0.43 -8.74
CA THR A 88 30.42 -0.34 -9.50
C THR A 88 31.13 -1.68 -9.32
N PRO A 89 31.24 -2.57 -10.33
CA PRO A 89 32.43 -3.40 -10.39
C PRO A 89 33.55 -2.39 -10.60
N ASN A 90 34.25 -2.07 -9.52
CA ASN A 90 35.62 -1.62 -9.48
C ASN A 90 36.17 -1.27 -10.88
N LYS A 91 36.03 0.00 -11.32
CA LYS A 91 36.39 0.48 -12.67
C LYS A 91 37.64 -0.26 -13.17
N PRO A 92 37.54 -1.28 -14.04
CA PRO A 92 38.68 -1.66 -14.86
C PRO A 92 38.78 -0.53 -15.87
N SER A 93 39.85 0.24 -15.72
CA SER A 93 40.53 1.04 -16.75
C SER A 93 39.76 1.28 -18.05
N GLU A 94 39.65 2.58 -18.38
CA GLU A 94 39.51 3.11 -19.75
C GLU A 94 40.34 2.30 -20.76
N ASP A 95 39.77 1.25 -21.34
CA ASP A 95 40.26 0.56 -22.54
C ASP A 95 39.25 -0.53 -22.97
N SER A 96 38.12 -0.13 -23.55
CA SER A 96 37.35 -0.98 -24.48
C SER A 96 36.31 -0.10 -25.16
N ASP A 97 36.65 0.34 -26.36
CA ASP A 97 35.76 0.44 -27.51
C ASP A 97 34.44 1.18 -27.27
N GLN A 98 34.47 2.47 -27.62
CA GLN A 98 33.33 3.36 -27.85
C GLN A 98 32.49 2.93 -29.08
N ASP A 99 32.45 1.63 -29.39
CA ASP A 99 31.99 1.07 -30.67
C ASP A 99 30.91 -0.01 -30.52
N GLU A 100 30.31 -0.20 -29.34
CA GLU A 100 28.94 -0.75 -29.27
C GLU A 100 27.96 0.40 -29.52
N GLU A 101 28.04 0.87 -30.77
CA GLU A 101 27.07 1.63 -31.55
C GLU A 101 25.68 1.52 -30.90
N MET A 102 25.19 2.65 -30.35
CA MET A 102 23.87 2.78 -29.73
C MET A 102 22.88 1.86 -30.42
N ASP A 103 22.56 0.73 -29.77
CA ASP A 103 21.78 -0.33 -30.39
C ASP A 103 20.52 0.30 -31.00
N PRO A 104 20.37 0.29 -32.35
CA PRO A 104 19.26 0.97 -33.00
C PRO A 104 17.92 0.43 -32.52
N GLU A 105 17.88 -0.80 -32.00
CA GLU A 105 16.71 -1.41 -31.38
C GLU A 105 16.34 -0.72 -30.06
N LEU A 106 17.32 -0.41 -29.20
CA LEU A 106 17.09 0.32 -27.94
C LEU A 106 16.61 1.75 -28.18
N VAL A 107 17.16 2.43 -29.19
CA VAL A 107 16.71 3.77 -29.58
C VAL A 107 15.26 3.72 -30.04
N ALA A 108 14.91 2.79 -30.94
CA ALA A 108 13.55 2.62 -31.43
C ALA A 108 12.56 2.27 -30.31
N TYR A 109 12.97 1.46 -29.32
CA TYR A 109 12.14 1.11 -28.19
C TYR A 109 11.84 2.30 -27.28
N ASN A 110 12.87 3.11 -26.97
CA ASN A 110 12.70 4.31 -26.15
C ASN A 110 11.82 5.36 -26.86
N GLU A 111 11.94 5.51 -28.17
CA GLU A 111 11.06 6.36 -28.97
C GLU A 111 9.61 5.84 -28.98
N TYR A 112 9.41 4.53 -29.11
CA TYR A 112 8.08 3.91 -29.02
C TYR A 112 7.41 4.12 -27.66
N LEU A 113 8.17 3.98 -26.57
CA LEU A 113 7.67 4.26 -25.22
C LEU A 113 7.32 5.75 -25.04
N ALA A 114 8.15 6.65 -25.59
CA ALA A 114 7.88 8.08 -25.56
C ALA A 114 6.60 8.43 -26.34
N GLU A 115 6.38 7.79 -27.49
CA GLU A 115 5.16 7.94 -28.28
C GLU A 115 3.92 7.48 -27.51
N LEU A 116 3.97 6.30 -26.86
CA LEU A 116 2.86 5.81 -26.03
C LEU A 116 2.56 6.70 -24.82
N ALA A 117 3.59 7.31 -24.22
CA ALA A 117 3.44 8.23 -23.11
C ALA A 117 2.73 9.53 -23.55
N VAL A 118 3.05 10.03 -24.74
CA VAL A 118 2.42 11.23 -25.34
C VAL A 118 1.00 10.92 -25.83
N ASN A 119 0.79 9.76 -26.46
CA ASN A 119 -0.50 9.32 -26.99
C ASN A 119 -1.43 8.69 -25.93
N GLY A 120 -1.06 8.81 -24.65
CA GLY A 120 -1.90 8.60 -23.47
C GLY A 120 -3.09 7.67 -23.67
N ARG A 121 -2.84 6.36 -23.81
CA ARG A 121 -3.83 5.26 -23.99
C ARG A 121 -5.27 5.75 -24.25
N GLU A 122 -5.60 6.06 -25.51
CA GLU A 122 -7.01 6.11 -25.91
C GLU A 122 -7.64 4.75 -25.63
N LYS A 123 -8.31 4.63 -24.48
CA LYS A 123 -9.13 3.47 -24.14
C LYS A 123 -10.38 3.52 -25.01
N ARG A 124 -10.31 2.88 -26.18
CA ARG A 124 -11.46 2.58 -27.01
C ARG A 124 -12.14 1.30 -26.55
N TRP A 125 -12.82 1.39 -25.42
CA TRP A 125 -13.82 0.46 -24.87
C TRP A 125 -14.27 0.93 -23.49
#